data_AF-A0A355BGM4-F1
#
_entry.id   AF-A0A355BGM4-F1
#
_cell.length_a   1.000
_cell.length_b   1.000
_cell.length_c   1.000
_cell.angle_alpha   90.00
_cell.angle_beta   90.00
_cell.angle_gamma   90.00
#
_symmetry.space_group_name_H-M   'P 1'
#
loop_
_entity.id
_entity.type
_entity.pdbx_description
1 polymer ?
#
loop_
_entity_poly.entity_id
_entity_poly.type
_entity_poly.pdbx_seq_one_letter_code
_entity_poly.pdbx_strand_id
1 'polypeptide(L)' 'MVAKKLPETAPSADELAAYAGTYYSPELDTTYHIDLCDDELVISHQRLSATALVPFGTDRFLERTLPGFAP' A
#
# COMPACT_ATOMS: atom_id res chain seq x y z
N MET A 1 17.10 -16.02 1.22
CA MET A 1 17.12 -14.72 1.92
C MET A 1 16.01 -14.76 2.96
N VAL A 2 16.35 -14.62 4.25
CA VAL A 2 15.38 -14.76 5.35
C VAL A 2 14.62 -13.45 5.49
N ALA A 3 13.30 -13.47 5.33
CA ALA A 3 12.45 -12.34 5.65
C ALA A 3 12.66 -11.98 7.13
N LYS A 4 13.24 -10.81 7.39
CA LYS A 4 13.33 -10.28 8.75
C LYS A 4 11.92 -9.98 9.22
N LYS A 5 11.49 -10.67 10.27
CA LYS A 5 10.25 -10.43 11.03
C LYS A 5 10.10 -8.92 11.29
N LEU A 6 8.95 -8.35 10.94
CA LEU A 6 8.62 -6.96 11.27
C LEU A 6 8.84 -6.71 12.78
N PRO A 7 9.24 -5.49 13.19
CA PRO A 7 9.26 -5.11 14.59
C PRO A 7 7.86 -5.27 15.22
N GLU A 8 7.80 -5.48 16.52
CA GLU A 8 6.63 -5.88 17.33
C GLU A 8 5.46 -4.87 17.36
N THR A 9 5.49 -3.85 16.49
CA THR A 9 4.49 -2.78 16.35
C THR A 9 4.03 -2.67 14.89
N ALA A 10 3.52 -3.77 14.32
CA ALA A 10 2.79 -3.66 13.06
C ALA A 10 1.55 -2.76 13.29
N PRO A 11 1.27 -1.79 12.41
CA PRO A 11 0.10 -0.92 12.55
C PRO A 11 -1.18 -1.76 12.50
N SER A 12 -2.16 -1.36 13.32
CA SER A 12 -3.50 -1.93 13.32
C SER A 12 -4.29 -1.56 12.05
N ALA A 13 -5.37 -2.28 11.76
CA ALA A 13 -6.22 -1.99 10.62
C ALA A 13 -6.81 -0.57 10.65
N ASP A 14 -7.18 -0.06 11.84
CA ASP A 14 -7.64 1.32 12.02
C ASP A 14 -6.55 2.35 11.69
N GLU A 15 -5.30 2.08 12.08
CA GLU A 15 -4.16 2.93 11.72
C GLU A 15 -3.86 2.87 10.22
N LEU A 16 -4.00 1.69 9.61
CA LEU A 16 -3.86 1.54 8.16
C LEU A 16 -4.98 2.27 7.40
N ALA A 17 -6.22 2.21 7.87
CA ALA A 17 -7.36 2.89 7.28
C ALA A 17 -7.17 4.42 7.20
N ALA A 18 -6.36 5.01 8.09
CA ALA A 18 -6.04 6.43 8.04
C ALA A 18 -5.23 6.84 6.78
N TYR A 19 -4.56 5.89 6.12
CA TYR A 19 -3.84 6.12 4.86
C TYR A 19 -4.69 5.80 3.63
N ALA A 20 -5.90 5.29 3.79
CA ALA A 20 -6.79 5.04 2.66
C ALA A 20 -7.32 6.38 2.12
N GLY A 21 -7.31 6.52 0.79
CA GLY A 21 -7.77 7.75 0.14
C GLY A 21 -7.23 7.95 -1.27
N THR A 22 -7.51 9.13 -1.80
CA THR A 22 -7.12 9.54 -3.15
C THR A 22 -6.01 10.57 -3.08
N TYR A 23 -4.87 10.25 -3.69
CA TYR A 23 -3.66 11.07 -3.67
C TYR A 23 -3.32 11.52 -5.08
N TYR A 24 -3.26 12.83 -5.29
CA TYR A 24 -2.87 13.40 -6.58
C TYR A 24 -1.38 13.76 -6.59
N SER A 25 -0.65 13.27 -7.59
CA SER A 25 0.74 13.64 -7.84
C SER A 25 0.80 14.70 -8.95
N PRO A 26 1.10 15.98 -8.62
CA PRO A 26 1.22 17.03 -9.63
C PRO A 26 2.46 16.86 -10.51
N GLU A 27 3.50 16.16 -10.03
CA GLU A 27 4.73 15.92 -10.81
C GLU A 27 4.51 14.87 -11.91
N LEU A 28 3.67 13.88 -11.64
CA LEU A 28 3.37 12.78 -12.56
C LEU A 28 2.03 12.94 -13.27
N ASP A 29 1.28 14.00 -12.96
CA ASP A 29 -0.10 14.24 -13.44
C ASP A 29 -0.98 12.99 -13.29
N THR A 30 -0.90 12.33 -12.12
CA THR A 30 -1.58 11.05 -11.90
C THR A 30 -2.22 10.97 -10.52
N THR A 31 -3.32 10.22 -10.47
CA THR A 31 -4.09 10.00 -9.25
C THR A 31 -3.90 8.57 -8.76
N TYR A 32 -3.37 8.44 -7.56
CA TYR A 32 -3.24 7.18 -6.84
C TYR A 32 -4.46 6.98 -5.94
N HIS A 33 -4.95 5.76 -5.92
CA HIS A 33 -5.99 5.30 -5.00
C HIS A 33 -5.33 4.31 -4.04
N ILE A 34 -5.47 4.58 -2.75
CA ILE A 34 -5.04 3.68 -1.69
C ILE A 34 -6.30 3.18 -0.98
N ASP A 35 -6.52 1.87 -1.04
CA ASP A 35 -7.67 1.21 -0.43
C ASP A 35 -7.20 0.21 0.63
N LEU A 36 -8.00 -0.01 1.67
CA LEU A 36 -7.76 -1.08 2.64
C LEU A 36 -8.58 -2.31 2.23
N CYS A 37 -7.92 -3.42 1.91
CA CYS A 37 -8.53 -4.70 1.54
C CYS A 37 -7.95 -5.81 2.40
N ASP A 38 -8.78 -6.55 3.11
CA ASP A 38 -8.36 -7.68 3.98
C ASP A 38 -7.21 -7.30 4.95
N ASP A 39 -7.34 -6.14 5.60
CA ASP A 39 -6.32 -5.56 6.50
C ASP A 39 -4.97 -5.22 5.84
N GLU A 40 -4.91 -5.19 4.51
CA GLU A 40 -3.74 -4.75 3.73
C GLU A 40 -4.05 -3.49 2.92
N LEU A 41 -3.10 -2.56 2.87
CA LEU A 41 -3.21 -1.41 1.99
C LEU A 41 -2.87 -1.81 0.56
N VAL A 42 -3.67 -1.36 -0.39
CA VAL A 42 -3.52 -1.63 -1.82
C VAL A 42 -3.48 -0.31 -2.55
N ILE A 43 -2.39 -0.06 -3.28
CA ILE A 43 -2.25 1.11 -4.14
C ILE A 43 -2.54 0.76 -5.60
N SER A 44 -3.30 1.61 -6.28
CA SER A 44 -3.59 1.49 -7.70
C SER A 44 -3.61 2.86 -8.38
N HIS A 45 -3.27 2.90 -9.67
CA HIS A 45 -3.53 4.06 -10.53
C HIS A 45 -3.70 3.59 -11.97
N GLN A 46 -4.08 4.50 -12.89
CA GLN A 46 -4.43 4.17 -14.27
C GLN A 46 -3.42 3.25 -15.01
N ARG A 47 -2.13 3.33 -14.66
CA ARG A 47 -1.02 2.63 -15.32
C ARG A 47 -0.35 1.57 -14.45
N LEU A 48 -0.76 1.43 -13.19
CA LEU A 48 -0.18 0.50 -12.22
C LEU A 48 -1.27 -0.46 -11.74
N SER A 49 -1.06 -1.74 -12.02
CA SER A 49 -1.83 -2.82 -11.41
C SER A 49 -1.78 -2.73 -9.88
N ALA A 50 -2.87 -3.13 -9.23
CA ALA A 50 -2.97 -3.06 -7.79
C ALA A 50 -1.77 -3.73 -7.11
N THR A 51 -1.13 -2.97 -6.22
CA THR A 51 0.11 -3.36 -5.55
C THR A 51 -0.13 -3.28 -4.05
N ALA A 52 0.19 -4.34 -3.33
CA ALA A 52 0.03 -4.33 -1.87
C ALA A 52 1.16 -3.51 -1.23
N LEU A 53 0.83 -2.76 -0.19
CA LEU A 53 1.74 -1.97 0.63
C LEU A 53 1.95 -2.69 1.96
N VAL A 54 3.16 -3.21 2.15
CA VAL A 54 3.55 -3.95 3.35
C VAL A 54 4.23 -3.00 4.32
N PRO A 55 3.71 -2.79 5.54
CA PRO A 55 4.36 -1.92 6.51
C PRO A 55 5.75 -2.45 6.86
N PHE A 56 6.74 -1.55 6.90
CA PHE A 56 8.12 -1.87 7.28
C PHE A 56 8.64 -0.93 8.38
N GLY A 57 7.90 0.13 8.67
CA GLY A 57 8.12 1.04 9.79
C GLY A 57 7.00 2.09 9.85
N THR A 58 7.10 3.04 10.78
CA THR A 58 6.18 4.18 10.87
C THR A 58 6.17 4.96 9.56
N ASP A 59 4.99 5.14 8.97
CA ASP A 59 4.78 5.81 7.67
C ASP A 59 5.65 5.25 6.53
N ARG A 60 6.06 3.98 6.61
CA ARG A 60 6.95 3.35 5.62
C ARG A 60 6.40 2.02 5.18
N PHE A 61 6.23 1.91 3.87
CA PHE A 61 5.67 0.73 3.21
C PHE A 61 6.62 0.23 2.12
N LEU A 62 6.63 -1.08 1.94
CA LEU A 62 7.28 -1.75 0.82
C LEU A 62 6.21 -2.19 -0.16
N GLU A 63 6.48 -1.97 -1.44
CA GLU A 63 5.62 -2.47 -2.50
C GLU A 63 5.80 -3.98 -2.67
N ARG A 64 4.68 -4.69 -2.68
CA ARG A 64 4.58 -6.09 -3.07
C ARG A 64 3.61 -6.18 -4.23
N THR A 65 4.16 -6.23 -5.44
CA THR A 65 3.36 -6.41 -6.66
C THR A 65 2.58 -7.72 -6.55
N LEU A 66 1.26 -7.65 -6.65
CA LEU A 66 0.40 -8.82 -6.65
C LEU A 66 0.30 -9.34 -8.10
N PRO A 67 0.85 -10.52 -8.43
CA PRO A 67 0.68 -11.09 -9.75
C PRO A 67 -0.80 -11.43 -9.97
N GLY A 68 -1.41 -10.84 -11.00
CA GLY A 68 -2.75 -11.22 -11.47
C GLY A 68 -3.92 -10.33 -11.04
N PHE A 69 -3.70 -9.18 -10.39
CA PHE A 69 -4.76 -8.19 -10.20
C PHE A 69 -4.96 -7.39 -11.50
N ALA A 70 -5.80 -7.92 -12.38
CA ALA A 70 -6.25 -7.22 -13.58
C ALA A 70 -7.37 -6.24 -13.20
N PRO A 71 -7.32 -4.96 -13.64
CA PRO A 71 -8.44 -4.03 -13.49
C PRO A 71 -9.67 -4.46 -14.32
#